data_AF-A0A3D4HQL4-F1
#
_entry.id   AF-A0A3D4HQL4-F1
#
_cell.length_a   1.000
_cell.length_b   1.000
_cell.length_c   1.000
_cell.angle_alpha   90.00
_cell.angle_beta   90.00
_cell.angle_gamma   90.00
#
_symmetry.space_group_name_H-M   'P 1'
#
loop_
_entity.id
_entity.type
_entity.pdbx_description
1 polymer ?
#
loop_
_entity_poly.entity_id
_entity_poly.type
_entity_poly.pdbx_seq_one_letter_code
_entity_poly.pdbx_strand_id
1 'polypeptide(L)' 'GWMCLNCGYVHWGKEPPRKCPVCHHDQGYFIRLELAPFQN' A
#
# COMPACT_ATOMS: atom_id res chain seq x y z
N GLY A 1 -3.87 -7.91 -1.02
CA GLY A 1 -4.09 -6.47 -0.82
C GLY A 1 -2.77 -5.73 -0.91
N TRP A 2 -2.81 -4.42 -0.83
CA TRP A 2 -1.65 -3.55 -0.98
C TRP A 2 -1.47 -2.67 0.25
N MET A 3 -0.25 -2.48 0.70
CA MET A 3 0.09 -1.61 1.83
C MET A 3 0.95 -0.44 1.36
N CYS A 4 0.55 0.77 1.73
CA CYS A 4 1.38 1.97 1.54
C CYS A 4 2.53 1.97 2.55
N LEU A 5 3.77 1.93 2.06
CA LEU A 5 4.98 1.99 2.88
C LEU A 5 5.19 3.36 3.54
N ASN A 6 4.54 4.42 3.04
CA ASN A 6 4.67 5.75 3.62
C ASN A 6 3.80 5.94 4.87
N CYS A 7 2.59 5.39 4.89
CA CYS A 7 1.60 5.71 5.93
C CYS A 7 0.84 4.51 6.49
N GLY A 8 1.11 3.29 6.03
CA GLY A 8 0.46 2.07 6.52
C GLY A 8 -0.97 1.82 6.01
N TYR A 9 -1.50 2.66 5.11
CA TYR A 9 -2.84 2.45 4.53
C TYR A 9 -2.91 1.12 3.78
N VAL A 10 -3.99 0.36 3.98
CA VAL A 10 -4.24 -0.92 3.34
C VAL A 10 -5.37 -0.81 2.32
N HIS A 11 -5.06 -1.19 1.07
CA HIS A 11 -6.02 -1.29 -0.03
C HIS A 11 -6.35 -2.75 -0.35
N TRP A 12 -7.65 -3.07 -0.37
CA TRP A 12 -8.16 -4.39 -0.73
C TRP A 12 -8.65 -4.37 -2.18
N GLY A 13 -7.78 -4.78 -3.10
CA GLY A 13 -8.05 -4.79 -4.54
C GLY A 13 -6.97 -5.55 -5.29
N LYS A 14 -7.21 -5.80 -6.59
CA LYS A 14 -6.24 -6.47 -7.47
C LYS A 14 -5.00 -5.61 -7.72
N GLU A 15 -5.19 -4.29 -7.76
CA GLU A 15 -4.17 -3.28 -8.07
C GLU A 15 -4.19 -2.17 -7.00
N PRO A 16 -3.07 -1.47 -6.76
CA PRO A 16 -3.04 -0.34 -5.83
C PRO A 16 -3.61 0.92 -6.52
N PRO A 17 -4.15 1.88 -5.75
CA PRO A 17 -4.58 3.15 -6.32
C PRO A 17 -3.38 3.94 -6.86
N ARG A 18 -3.62 4.80 -7.88
CA ARG A 18 -2.58 5.67 -8.46
C ARG A 18 -1.94 6.61 -7.43
N LYS A 19 -2.71 7.02 -6.43
CA LYS A 19 -2.26 7.80 -5.27
C LYS A 19 -2.87 7.23 -4.00
N CYS A 20 -2.11 7.25 -2.91
CA CYS A 20 -2.61 6.87 -1.60
C CYS A 20 -3.73 7.83 -1.16
N PRO A 21 -4.92 7.35 -0.77
CA PRO A 21 -6.03 8.21 -0.34
C PRO A 21 -5.79 8.86 1.03
N VAL A 22 -4.75 8.43 1.76
CA VAL A 22 -4.41 8.96 3.08
C VAL A 22 -3.27 9.98 2.99
N CYS A 23 -2.12 9.58 2.43
CA CYS A 23 -0.93 10.43 2.40
C CYS A 23 -0.64 11.08 1.04
N HIS A 24 -1.44 10.80 0.00
CA HIS A 24 -1.34 11.39 -1.34
C HIS A 24 -0.04 11.09 -2.12
N HIS A 25 0.83 10.21 -1.61
CA HIS A 25 1.99 9.71 -2.34
C HIS A 25 1.59 8.76 -3.48
N ASP A 26 2.47 8.67 -4.48
CA ASP A 26 2.22 7.91 -5.70
C ASP A 26 2.19 6.40 -5.48
N GLN A 27 1.61 5.69 -6.44
CA GLN A 27 1.41 4.23 -6.45
C GLN A 27 2.68 3.42 -6.15
N GLY A 28 3.87 3.95 -6.48
CA GLY A 28 5.16 3.28 -6.21
C GLY A 28 5.45 3.02 -4.73
N TYR A 29 4.72 3.68 -3.82
CA TYR A 29 4.81 3.43 -2.38
C TYR A 29 4.02 2.19 -1.92
N PHE A 30 3.26 1.53 -2.79
CA PHE A 30 2.49 0.35 -2.42
C PHE A 30 3.26 -0.95 -2.67
N ILE A 31 3.25 -1.83 -1.67
CA ILE A 31 3.73 -3.21 -1.79
C ILE A 31 2.59 -4.21 -1.61
N ARG A 32 2.79 -5.45 -2.06
CA ARG A 32 1.88 -6.56 -1.71
C ARG A 32 1.89 -6.74 -0.20
N LEU A 33 0.70 -6.89 0.41
CA LEU A 33 0.57 -7.14 1.85
C LEU A 33 1.37 -8.34 2.32
N GLU A 34 1.44 -9.41 1.52
CA GLU A 34 2.21 -10.63 1.82
C GLU A 34 3.73 -10.41 1.90
N LEU A 35 4.22 -9.29 1.36
CA LEU A 35 5.63 -8.88 1.41
C LEU A 35 5.86 -7.79 2.47
N ALA A 36 4.84 -7.40 3.23
CA ALA A 36 4.99 -6.37 4.25
C ALA A 36 5.86 -6.88 5.40
N PRO A 37 6.84 -6.08 5.86
CA PRO A 37 7.83 -6.50 6.85
C PRO A 37 7.23 -6.79 8.25
N PHE A 38 5.94 -6.50 8.44
CA PHE A 38 5.23 -6.65 9.72
C PHE A 38 4.39 -7.94 9.80
N GLN A 39 4.39 -8.79 8.78
CA GLN A 39 3.61 -10.05 8.75
C GLN A 39 4.38 -11.30 9.24
N ASN A 40 5.57 -11.14 9.81
CA ASN A 40 6.31 -12.23 10.48
C ASN A 40 6.63 -11.85 11.92
#